data_AF-A0A495W2K4-F1
#
_entry.id   AF-A0A495W2K4-F1
#
_cell.length_a   1.000
_cell.length_b   1.000
_cell.length_c   1.000
_cell.angle_alpha   90.00
_cell.angle_beta   90.00
_cell.angle_gamma   90.00
#
_symmetry.space_group_name_H-M   'P 1'
#
loop_
_entity.id
_entity.type
_entity.pdbx_description
1 polymer ?
#
loop_
_entity_poly.entity_id
_entity_poly.type
_entity_poly.pdbx_seq_one_letter_code
_entity_poly.pdbx_strand_id
1 'polypeptide(L)'
;MRFPQRFSKAVLAAAVLSASMISGAAAAIVPPASTGASPVADRPSRIPEGEPTCGAAQAWVQANKERLPTDYDSIVEHSMVYRRAIFAALPAESKAQFWRNHLRQYRQDRPELSTGQHAVLDHALSLLDREDLYAAPTPGADVSRELDSLKNAAVREFGRDEARSIVATLGPPEQVSPAAEPADEKKPLCTCSIRDDWCTGGTSCRNTGQYECDAQPGCGTLGAYTCTGQCGYNLSAGIDRQHAIAIRGDGFSSGSTLPAQESADPPLARAAANVGHSVI
;
A
#
# COMPACT_ATOMS: atom_id res chain seq x y z
N MET A 1 28.12 -32.89 25.98
CA MET A 1 28.95 -31.87 26.67
C MET A 1 27.99 -30.82 27.20
N ARG A 2 27.85 -30.71 28.53
CA ARG A 2 26.91 -29.80 29.23
C ARG A 2 27.71 -28.60 29.77
N PHE A 3 27.25 -27.38 29.53
CA PHE A 3 27.71 -26.17 30.21
C PHE A 3 26.55 -25.61 31.04
N PRO A 4 26.73 -25.40 32.37
CA PRO A 4 25.78 -24.65 33.17
C PRO A 4 26.37 -23.35 33.76
N GLN A 5 25.43 -22.49 34.22
CA GLN A 5 25.53 -21.38 35.19
C GLN A 5 25.90 -19.99 34.59
N ARG A 6 25.03 -18.96 34.62
CA ARG A 6 24.43 -18.15 35.74
C ARG A 6 25.45 -17.31 36.51
N PHE A 7 24.96 -16.13 36.98
CA PHE A 7 25.58 -15.02 37.76
C PHE A 7 25.84 -13.76 36.89
N SER A 8 25.40 -12.53 37.21
CA SER A 8 25.02 -11.91 38.49
C SER A 8 23.99 -10.78 38.35
N LYS A 9 23.24 -10.54 39.43
CA LYS A 9 22.46 -9.33 39.75
C LYS A 9 23.27 -8.38 40.65
N ALA A 10 22.81 -7.11 40.73
CA ALA A 10 23.13 -6.01 41.66
C ALA A 10 24.41 -5.21 41.34
N VAL A 11 24.47 -3.87 41.41
CA VAL A 11 24.28 -2.91 42.54
C VAL A 11 24.08 -1.49 41.93
N LEU A 12 23.03 -0.68 42.22
CA LEU A 12 22.78 0.30 43.31
C LEU A 12 23.77 1.49 43.47
N ALA A 13 23.36 2.72 43.08
CA ALA A 13 23.70 4.04 43.68
C ALA A 13 22.97 5.15 42.86
N ALA A 14 21.96 5.88 43.34
CA ALA A 14 21.90 6.91 44.40
C ALA A 14 22.56 8.27 44.04
N ALA A 15 21.68 9.23 43.69
CA ALA A 15 21.63 10.67 43.98
C ALA A 15 22.85 11.59 43.76
N VAL A 16 22.62 12.75 43.10
CA VAL A 16 22.88 14.11 43.64
C VAL A 16 21.93 15.12 42.96
N LEU A 17 21.14 15.82 43.79
CA LEU A 17 20.46 17.08 43.47
C LEU A 17 21.47 18.22 43.38
N SER A 18 21.32 19.12 42.43
CA SER A 18 21.90 20.47 42.53
C SER A 18 20.93 21.48 41.91
N ALA A 19 20.13 22.08 42.79
CA ALA A 19 19.38 23.29 42.50
C ALA A 19 20.34 24.49 42.57
N SER A 20 20.41 25.29 41.51
CA SER A 20 20.99 26.64 41.57
C SER A 20 19.89 27.65 41.35
N MET A 21 19.55 28.35 42.43
CA MET A 21 18.73 29.56 42.39
C MET A 21 19.62 30.72 41.93
N ILE A 22 19.21 31.41 40.87
CA ILE A 22 19.69 32.76 40.56
C ILE A 22 18.47 33.68 40.59
N SER A 23 18.37 34.43 41.69
CA SER A 23 17.56 35.65 41.77
C SER A 23 18.20 36.72 40.91
N GLY A 24 17.43 37.30 39.98
CA GLY A 24 17.86 38.41 39.14
C GLY A 24 16.69 39.31 38.74
N ALA A 25 16.57 40.41 39.46
CA ALA A 25 15.97 41.71 39.10
C ALA A 25 14.76 41.76 38.14
N ALA A 26 13.62 42.14 38.70
CA ALA A 26 12.46 42.64 37.97
C ALA A 26 12.77 44.00 37.33
N ALA A 27 12.91 44.03 36.01
CA ALA A 27 12.70 45.21 35.20
C ALA A 27 11.35 45.08 34.49
N ALA A 28 10.43 46.00 34.79
CA ALA A 28 9.14 46.09 34.12
C ALA A 28 9.35 46.48 32.65
N ILE A 29 9.39 45.48 31.77
CA ILE A 29 9.30 45.65 30.33
C ILE A 29 7.80 45.73 30.01
N VAL A 30 7.34 46.92 29.66
CA VAL A 30 6.04 47.15 29.04
C VAL A 30 6.00 46.33 27.74
N PRO A 31 5.06 45.38 27.56
CA PRO A 31 4.94 44.68 26.29
C PRO A 31 4.46 45.70 25.23
N PRO A 32 5.13 45.82 24.07
CA PRO A 32 4.51 46.50 22.95
C PRO A 32 3.24 45.73 22.57
N ALA A 33 2.14 46.47 22.43
CA ALA A 33 0.88 45.94 21.92
C ALA A 33 1.14 45.18 20.61
N SER A 34 0.97 43.86 20.63
CA SER A 34 1.04 43.02 19.45
C SER A 34 -0.25 43.16 18.64
N THR A 35 -0.42 44.30 17.97
CA THR A 35 -1.33 44.41 16.83
C THR A 35 -0.64 43.77 15.63
N GLY A 36 -0.70 42.44 15.61
CA GLY A 36 -0.14 41.61 14.57
C GLY A 36 -0.90 40.30 14.56
N ALA A 37 -2.16 40.36 14.13
CA ALA A 37 -2.83 39.17 13.65
C ALA A 37 -1.93 38.58 12.56
N SER A 38 -1.26 37.46 12.87
CA SER A 38 -0.64 36.63 11.84
C SER A 38 -1.67 36.41 10.75
N PRO A 39 -1.32 36.53 9.45
CA PRO A 39 -2.19 36.01 8.42
C PRO A 39 -2.38 34.54 8.76
N VAL A 40 -3.61 34.15 9.08
CA VAL A 40 -4.00 32.74 9.18
C VAL A 40 -3.53 32.16 7.86
N ALA A 41 -2.43 31.40 7.91
CA ALA A 41 -1.90 30.73 6.74
C ALA A 41 -3.05 29.95 6.15
N ASP A 42 -3.37 30.35 4.92
CA ASP A 42 -4.55 30.01 4.14
C ASP A 42 -4.73 28.49 4.16
N ARG A 43 -5.59 28.01 5.07
CA ARG A 43 -5.88 26.58 5.22
C ARG A 43 -6.41 26.11 3.87
N PRO A 44 -5.91 24.99 3.31
CA PRO A 44 -6.36 24.51 2.01
C PRO A 44 -7.89 24.55 1.94
N SER A 45 -8.41 25.13 0.86
CA SER A 45 -9.84 25.41 0.72
C SER A 45 -10.64 24.17 1.09
N ARG A 46 -11.53 24.33 2.09
CA ARG A 46 -12.38 23.27 2.64
C ARG A 46 -12.92 22.40 1.51
N ILE A 47 -12.72 21.08 1.61
CA ILE A 47 -13.25 20.15 0.61
C ILE A 47 -14.76 20.40 0.45
N PRO A 48 -15.28 20.50 -0.79
CA PRO A 48 -16.70 20.72 -1.02
C PRO A 48 -17.54 19.67 -0.30
N GLU A 49 -18.61 20.12 0.37
CA GLU A 49 -19.56 19.26 1.08
C GLU A 49 -20.35 18.41 0.05
N GLY A 50 -20.37 17.09 0.23
CA GLY A 50 -21.04 16.14 -0.66
C GLY A 50 -20.29 14.80 -0.75
N GLU A 51 -20.90 13.80 -1.41
CA GLU A 51 -20.20 12.53 -1.64
C GLU A 51 -18.97 12.73 -2.53
N PRO A 52 -17.79 12.21 -2.11
CA PRO A 52 -16.55 12.41 -2.84
C PRO A 52 -16.58 11.64 -4.16
N THR A 53 -17.01 12.31 -5.24
CA THR A 53 -16.82 11.79 -6.59
C THR A 53 -15.40 12.02 -7.07
N CYS A 54 -15.01 11.21 -8.03
CA CYS A 54 -13.69 11.22 -8.63
C CYS A 54 -13.35 12.53 -9.35
N GLY A 55 -14.28 12.97 -10.19
CA GLY A 55 -14.16 14.25 -10.89
C GLY A 55 -14.10 15.42 -9.92
N ALA A 56 -14.83 15.35 -8.79
CA ALA A 56 -14.74 16.37 -7.75
C ALA A 56 -13.37 16.37 -7.06
N ALA A 57 -12.85 15.19 -6.69
CA ALA A 57 -11.53 15.07 -6.06
C ALA A 57 -10.39 15.55 -6.98
N GLN A 58 -10.43 15.16 -8.26
CA GLN A 58 -9.46 15.63 -9.24
C GLN A 58 -9.59 17.14 -9.47
N ALA A 59 -10.81 17.66 -9.68
CA ALA A 59 -11.03 19.09 -9.87
C ALA A 59 -10.53 19.91 -8.66
N TRP A 60 -10.80 19.44 -7.44
CA TRP A 60 -10.28 20.06 -6.23
C TRP A 60 -8.76 20.02 -6.18
N VAL A 61 -8.12 18.88 -6.48
CA VAL A 61 -6.65 18.79 -6.54
C VAL A 61 -6.08 19.74 -7.59
N GLN A 62 -6.70 19.84 -8.77
CA GLN A 62 -6.27 20.76 -9.81
C GLN A 62 -6.41 22.23 -9.40
N ALA A 63 -7.48 22.59 -8.69
CA ALA A 63 -7.71 23.93 -8.17
C ALA A 63 -6.80 24.29 -6.98
N ASN A 64 -6.24 23.28 -6.29
CA ASN A 64 -5.43 23.46 -5.08
C ASN A 64 -3.97 23.01 -5.24
N LYS A 65 -3.45 22.85 -6.46
CA LYS A 65 -2.10 22.29 -6.72
C LYS A 65 -0.99 22.85 -5.84
N GLU A 66 -0.96 24.17 -5.65
CA GLU A 66 0.08 24.86 -4.87
C GLU A 66 -0.12 24.78 -3.35
N ARG A 67 -1.27 24.25 -2.92
CA ARG A 67 -1.71 24.19 -1.52
C ARG A 67 -2.12 22.77 -1.11
N LEU A 68 -1.70 21.75 -1.86
CA LEU A 68 -2.00 20.36 -1.51
C LEU A 68 -1.33 20.00 -0.19
N PRO A 69 -1.99 19.23 0.69
CA PRO A 69 -1.33 18.70 1.87
C PRO A 69 -0.22 17.75 1.43
N THR A 70 0.94 17.90 2.05
CA THR A 70 2.15 17.12 1.74
C THR A 70 2.58 16.20 2.87
N ASP A 71 2.09 16.45 4.08
CA ASP A 71 2.36 15.63 5.26
C ASP A 71 1.31 14.51 5.43
N TYR A 72 1.70 13.49 6.17
CA TYR A 72 0.90 12.29 6.38
C TYR A 72 -0.43 12.61 7.09
N ASP A 73 -0.37 13.35 8.19
CA ASP A 73 -1.53 13.62 9.05
C ASP A 73 -2.62 14.39 8.29
N SER A 74 -2.25 15.44 7.57
CA SER A 74 -3.19 16.22 6.76
C SER A 74 -3.80 15.41 5.63
N ILE A 75 -3.05 14.49 5.01
CA ILE A 75 -3.59 13.63 3.94
C ILE A 75 -4.63 12.67 4.51
N VAL A 76 -4.34 12.00 5.64
CA VAL A 76 -5.23 10.95 6.17
C VAL A 76 -6.53 11.49 6.78
N GLU A 77 -6.63 12.80 7.04
CA GLU A 77 -7.89 13.47 7.41
C GLU A 77 -8.94 13.44 6.27
N HIS A 78 -8.51 13.23 5.03
CA HIS A 78 -9.40 13.21 3.88
C HIS A 78 -10.02 11.84 3.62
N SER A 79 -11.05 11.77 2.78
CA SER A 79 -11.58 10.48 2.33
C SER A 79 -10.60 9.78 1.37
N MET A 80 -10.67 8.46 1.23
CA MET A 80 -9.75 7.65 0.41
C MET A 80 -9.72 8.09 -1.05
N VAL A 81 -10.86 8.58 -1.57
CA VAL A 81 -10.95 9.16 -2.92
C VAL A 81 -10.06 10.40 -3.03
N TYR A 82 -10.14 11.33 -2.07
CA TYR A 82 -9.28 12.51 -2.02
C TYR A 82 -7.82 12.17 -1.69
N ARG A 83 -7.56 11.25 -0.75
CA ARG A 83 -6.20 10.78 -0.41
C ARG A 83 -5.47 10.29 -1.64
N ARG A 84 -6.12 9.48 -2.48
CA ARG A 84 -5.53 8.97 -3.70
C ARG A 84 -5.31 10.06 -4.75
N ALA A 85 -6.28 10.97 -4.93
CA ALA A 85 -6.13 12.09 -5.86
C ALA A 85 -4.97 13.02 -5.45
N ILE A 86 -4.84 13.31 -4.15
CA ILE A 86 -3.74 14.09 -3.58
C ILE A 86 -2.43 13.34 -3.80
N PHE A 87 -2.35 12.08 -3.34
CA PHE A 87 -1.15 11.25 -3.47
C PHE A 87 -0.69 11.17 -4.93
N ALA A 88 -1.61 10.99 -5.89
CA ALA A 88 -1.28 10.93 -7.31
C ALA A 88 -0.59 12.22 -7.80
N ALA A 89 -1.01 13.39 -7.31
CA ALA A 89 -0.47 14.70 -7.67
C ALA A 89 0.82 15.07 -6.93
N LEU A 90 1.19 14.36 -5.87
CA LEU A 90 2.42 14.64 -5.14
C LEU A 90 3.68 14.34 -5.98
N PRO A 91 4.77 15.12 -5.77
CA PRO A 91 6.10 14.78 -6.25
C PRO A 91 6.57 13.41 -5.70
N ALA A 92 7.53 12.78 -6.39
CA ALA A 92 8.08 11.47 -6.02
C ALA A 92 8.58 11.42 -4.56
N GLU A 93 9.35 12.43 -4.14
CA GLU A 93 9.88 12.48 -2.76
C GLU A 93 8.76 12.61 -1.72
N SER A 94 7.73 13.41 -2.00
CA SER A 94 6.57 13.55 -1.10
C SER A 94 5.76 12.25 -0.99
N LYS A 95 5.64 11.49 -2.09
CA LYS A 95 5.03 10.14 -2.08
C LYS A 95 5.84 9.18 -1.22
N ALA A 96 7.16 9.17 -1.38
CA ALA A 96 8.05 8.34 -0.57
C ALA A 96 7.94 8.71 0.92
N GLN A 97 7.99 10.01 1.23
CA GLN A 97 7.88 10.52 2.59
C GLN A 97 6.54 10.17 3.25
N PHE A 98 5.43 10.22 2.50
CA PHE A 98 4.12 9.77 2.99
C PHE A 98 4.19 8.32 3.49
N TRP A 99 4.72 7.40 2.68
CA TRP A 99 4.84 6.00 3.06
C TRP A 99 5.84 5.77 4.20
N ARG A 100 6.97 6.49 4.23
CA ARG A 100 7.91 6.40 5.36
C ARG A 100 7.23 6.77 6.69
N ASN A 101 6.41 7.83 6.68
CA ASN A 101 5.64 8.25 7.86
C ASN A 101 4.58 7.21 8.24
N HIS A 102 3.82 6.70 7.26
CA HIS A 102 2.82 5.65 7.48
C HIS A 102 3.42 4.39 8.14
N LEU A 103 4.53 3.88 7.59
CA LEU A 103 5.19 2.67 8.09
C LEU A 103 5.83 2.89 9.47
N ARG A 104 6.36 4.09 9.73
CA ARG A 104 6.92 4.45 11.04
C ARG A 104 5.82 4.51 12.10
N GLN A 105 4.69 5.14 11.78
CA GLN A 105 3.52 5.21 12.67
C GLN A 105 3.02 3.79 13.00
N TYR A 106 2.85 2.94 11.98
CA TYR A 106 2.43 1.55 12.18
C TYR A 106 3.37 0.79 13.14
N ARG A 107 4.69 0.98 12.99
CA ARG A 107 5.69 0.37 13.88
C ARG A 107 5.61 0.90 15.31
N GLN A 108 5.34 2.19 15.50
CA GLN A 108 5.22 2.81 16.81
C GLN A 108 3.98 2.32 17.57
N ASP A 109 2.87 2.14 16.85
CA ASP A 109 1.59 1.71 17.42
C ASP A 109 1.53 0.20 17.72
N ARG A 110 2.52 -0.58 17.24
CA ARG A 110 2.60 -2.04 17.39
C ARG A 110 3.98 -2.45 17.94
N PRO A 111 4.27 -2.25 19.25
CA PRO A 111 5.53 -2.66 19.86
C PRO A 111 5.77 -4.19 19.87
N GLU A 112 4.73 -4.99 19.62
CA GLU A 112 4.73 -6.45 19.67
C GLU A 112 5.07 -7.15 18.34
N LEU A 113 5.52 -6.42 17.31
CA LEU A 113 5.85 -6.99 16.01
C LEU A 113 6.93 -8.08 16.10
N SER A 114 6.74 -9.14 15.33
CA SER A 114 7.75 -10.21 15.21
C SER A 114 8.97 -9.74 14.42
N THR A 115 10.07 -10.50 14.50
CA THR A 115 11.26 -10.25 13.66
C THR A 115 10.92 -10.29 12.16
N GLY A 116 10.06 -11.22 11.73
CA GLY A 116 9.63 -11.30 10.32
C GLY A 116 8.83 -10.09 9.87
N GLN A 117 7.94 -9.61 10.74
CA GLN A 117 7.14 -8.40 10.49
C GLN A 117 7.99 -7.14 10.42
N HIS A 118 8.99 -7.00 11.30
CA HIS A 118 9.97 -5.91 11.19
C HIS A 118 10.74 -5.94 9.87
N ALA A 119 11.18 -7.12 9.42
CA ALA A 119 11.90 -7.25 8.16
C ALA A 119 11.07 -6.83 6.93
N VAL A 120 9.75 -7.10 6.93
CA VAL A 120 8.84 -6.60 5.88
C VAL A 120 8.80 -5.07 5.87
N LEU A 121 8.68 -4.44 7.04
CA LEU A 121 8.66 -2.97 7.13
C LEU A 121 9.99 -2.35 6.71
N ASP A 122 11.12 -2.96 7.07
CA ASP A 122 12.45 -2.51 6.65
C ASP A 122 12.66 -2.66 5.13
N HIS A 123 12.15 -3.76 4.53
CA HIS A 123 12.15 -3.93 3.09
C HIS A 123 11.28 -2.88 2.37
N ALA A 124 10.11 -2.56 2.92
CA ALA A 124 9.29 -1.47 2.37
C ALA A 124 10.02 -0.12 2.43
N LEU A 125 10.69 0.19 3.55
CA LEU A 125 11.47 1.42 3.69
C LEU A 125 12.64 1.49 2.69
N SER A 126 13.36 0.40 2.45
CA SER A 126 14.47 0.41 1.49
C SER A 126 14.02 0.64 0.05
N LEU A 127 12.81 0.19 -0.32
CA LEU A 127 12.24 0.46 -1.64
C LEU A 127 11.85 1.93 -1.82
N LEU A 128 11.48 2.63 -0.74
CA LEU A 128 11.16 4.06 -0.78
C LEU A 128 12.39 4.94 -1.01
N ASP A 129 13.60 4.41 -0.84
CA ASP A 129 14.85 5.11 -1.13
C ASP A 129 15.30 4.98 -2.59
N ARG A 130 14.55 4.24 -3.41
CA ARG A 130 14.82 4.11 -4.84
C ARG A 130 14.26 5.29 -5.63
N GLU A 131 15.12 5.93 -6.42
CA GLU A 131 14.73 7.05 -7.29
C GLU A 131 13.77 6.63 -8.42
N ASP A 132 13.82 5.38 -8.86
CA ASP A 132 13.03 4.86 -9.97
C ASP A 132 11.64 4.33 -9.57
N LEU A 133 11.29 4.31 -8.27
CA LEU A 133 10.00 3.81 -7.79
C LEU A 133 8.81 4.63 -8.34
N TYR A 134 8.95 5.95 -8.39
CA TYR A 134 7.91 6.88 -8.85
C TYR A 134 8.31 7.68 -10.10
N ALA A 135 9.37 7.27 -10.79
CA ALA A 135 9.86 7.95 -11.99
C ALA A 135 8.89 7.86 -13.18
N ALA A 136 7.98 6.87 -13.17
CA ALA A 136 6.95 6.68 -14.18
C ALA A 136 5.60 6.27 -13.53
N PRO A 137 4.46 6.41 -14.25
CA PRO A 137 3.16 5.97 -13.74
C PRO A 137 3.05 4.46 -13.47
N THR A 138 3.98 3.67 -14.02
CA THR A 138 4.10 2.24 -13.75
C THR A 138 5.57 1.91 -13.59
N PRO A 139 5.96 1.17 -12.54
CA PRO A 139 7.37 0.87 -12.30
C PRO A 139 7.95 -0.04 -13.39
N GLY A 140 9.26 0.07 -13.61
CA GLY A 140 9.99 -0.86 -14.48
C GLY A 140 9.92 -2.31 -13.95
N ALA A 141 10.35 -3.26 -14.78
CA ALA A 141 10.28 -4.69 -14.44
C ALA A 141 11.05 -5.04 -13.15
N ASP A 142 12.21 -4.41 -12.92
CA ASP A 142 13.02 -4.66 -11.73
C ASP A 142 12.36 -4.16 -10.46
N VAL A 143 11.84 -2.93 -10.47
CA VAL A 143 11.06 -2.39 -9.34
C VAL A 143 9.81 -3.22 -9.10
N SER A 144 9.11 -3.61 -10.18
CA SER A 144 7.89 -4.44 -10.08
C SER A 144 8.16 -5.78 -9.39
N ARG A 145 9.28 -6.44 -9.69
CA ARG A 145 9.68 -7.69 -9.02
C ARG A 145 9.94 -7.51 -7.52
N GLU A 146 10.58 -6.40 -7.14
CA GLU A 146 10.80 -6.11 -5.72
C GLU A 146 9.50 -5.78 -4.98
N LEU A 147 8.58 -5.05 -5.62
CA LEU A 147 7.25 -4.79 -5.07
C LEU A 147 6.44 -6.09 -4.90
N ASP A 148 6.52 -7.03 -5.86
CA ASP A 148 5.91 -8.36 -5.73
C ASP A 148 6.53 -9.16 -4.57
N SER A 149 7.85 -9.09 -4.42
CA SER A 149 8.58 -9.71 -3.30
C SER A 149 8.10 -9.15 -1.95
N LEU A 150 8.00 -7.81 -1.84
CA LEU A 150 7.46 -7.13 -0.67
C LEU A 150 6.02 -7.56 -0.37
N LYS A 151 5.14 -7.55 -1.37
CA LYS A 151 3.75 -8.01 -1.23
C LYS A 151 3.66 -9.42 -0.69
N ASN A 152 4.39 -10.36 -1.29
CA ASN A 152 4.37 -11.77 -0.89
C ASN A 152 4.89 -11.95 0.54
N ALA A 153 5.94 -11.20 0.92
CA ALA A 153 6.45 -11.20 2.29
C ALA A 153 5.43 -10.62 3.27
N ALA A 154 4.81 -9.48 2.96
CA ALA A 154 3.80 -8.87 3.80
C ALA A 154 2.59 -9.79 4.01
N VAL A 155 2.07 -10.40 2.94
CA VAL A 155 0.94 -11.34 3.03
C VAL A 155 1.29 -12.55 3.89
N ARG A 156 2.52 -13.06 3.81
CA ARG A 156 2.97 -14.21 4.63
C ARG A 156 3.07 -13.86 6.11
N GLU A 157 3.63 -12.70 6.45
CA GLU A 157 3.90 -12.31 7.85
C GLU A 157 2.71 -11.66 8.57
N PHE A 158 1.79 -11.02 7.82
CA PHE A 158 0.65 -10.28 8.38
C PHE A 158 -0.72 -10.85 7.99
N GLY A 159 -0.78 -11.70 6.98
CA GLY A 159 -2.04 -12.03 6.30
C GLY A 159 -2.46 -10.94 5.31
N ARG A 160 -3.36 -11.27 4.39
CA ARG A 160 -3.67 -10.41 3.23
C ARG A 160 -4.30 -9.06 3.62
N ASP A 161 -5.25 -9.07 4.55
CA ASP A 161 -6.01 -7.86 4.90
C ASP A 161 -5.15 -6.85 5.65
N GLU A 162 -4.34 -7.32 6.61
CA GLU A 162 -3.41 -6.45 7.33
C GLU A 162 -2.22 -6.04 6.43
N ALA A 163 -1.70 -6.92 5.59
CA ALA A 163 -0.70 -6.51 4.60
C ALA A 163 -1.21 -5.38 3.68
N ARG A 164 -2.47 -5.48 3.23
CA ARG A 164 -3.11 -4.41 2.45
C ARG A 164 -3.19 -3.10 3.21
N SER A 165 -3.56 -3.14 4.50
CA SER A 165 -3.66 -1.94 5.32
C SER A 165 -2.30 -1.23 5.46
N ILE A 166 -1.21 -1.99 5.54
CA ILE A 166 0.16 -1.50 5.72
C ILE A 166 0.79 -0.98 4.42
N VAL A 167 0.67 -1.73 3.31
CA VAL A 167 1.45 -1.43 2.09
C VAL A 167 0.63 -1.04 0.87
N ALA A 168 -0.71 -1.05 0.94
CA ALA A 168 -1.55 -0.76 -0.23
C ALA A 168 -2.73 0.18 0.06
N THR A 169 -2.86 0.65 1.29
CA THR A 169 -3.91 1.60 1.71
C THR A 169 -3.26 2.91 2.12
N LEU A 170 -3.75 4.03 1.58
CA LEU A 170 -3.20 5.35 1.87
C LEU A 170 -3.72 5.83 3.24
N GLY A 171 -3.04 5.39 4.30
CA GLY A 171 -3.42 5.68 5.68
C GLY A 171 -4.41 4.68 6.27
N PRO A 172 -4.97 4.97 7.46
CA PRO A 172 -5.89 4.07 8.14
C PRO A 172 -7.14 3.78 7.29
N PRO A 173 -7.74 2.59 7.42
CA PRO A 173 -8.99 2.29 6.75
C PRO A 173 -10.05 3.32 7.15
N GLU A 174 -10.82 3.79 6.17
CA GLU A 174 -11.94 4.67 6.47
C GLU A 174 -12.95 3.92 7.33
N GLN A 175 -13.45 4.58 8.37
CA GLN A 175 -14.66 4.12 9.02
C GLN A 175 -15.75 4.25 7.96
N VAL A 176 -16.29 3.12 7.52
CA VAL A 176 -17.30 3.08 6.46
C VAL A 176 -18.53 3.81 6.99
N SER A 177 -18.70 5.08 6.64
CA SER A 177 -20.00 5.71 6.73
C SER A 177 -20.89 5.00 5.70
N PRO A 178 -22.12 4.60 6.06
CA PRO A 178 -23.03 3.97 5.12
C PRO A 178 -23.14 4.88 3.89
N ALA A 179 -22.75 4.34 2.73
CA ALA A 179 -22.70 5.06 1.47
C ALA A 179 -24.04 5.76 1.23
N ALA A 180 -24.02 7.05 0.91
CA ALA A 180 -25.19 7.66 0.32
C ALA A 180 -25.37 7.06 -1.08
N GLU A 181 -26.62 7.05 -1.52
CA GLU A 181 -26.97 6.49 -2.82
C GLU A 181 -26.23 7.26 -3.94
N PRO A 182 -25.71 6.57 -4.96
CA PRO A 182 -24.92 7.20 -6.01
C PRO A 182 -25.76 8.25 -6.74
N ALA A 183 -25.33 9.51 -6.69
CA ALA A 183 -25.83 10.54 -7.57
C ALA A 183 -25.47 10.20 -9.03
N ASP A 184 -26.44 10.37 -9.93
CA ASP A 184 -26.44 9.92 -11.32
C ASP A 184 -25.17 10.24 -12.16
N GLU A 185 -24.92 9.34 -13.11
CA GLU A 185 -24.22 9.53 -14.39
C GLU A 185 -22.71 9.87 -14.40
N LYS A 186 -21.97 9.65 -13.31
CA LYS A 186 -20.50 9.75 -13.31
C LYS A 186 -19.83 8.38 -13.27
N LYS A 187 -18.84 8.17 -14.15
CA LYS A 187 -17.99 6.98 -14.11
C LYS A 187 -17.30 6.87 -12.74
N PRO A 188 -17.32 5.71 -12.08
CA PRO A 188 -16.60 5.50 -10.83
C PRO A 188 -15.08 5.48 -11.07
N LEU A 189 -14.29 5.67 -10.01
CA LEU A 189 -12.83 5.59 -10.12
C LEU A 189 -12.36 4.15 -10.16
N CYS A 190 -11.25 3.93 -10.85
CA CYS A 190 -10.53 2.69 -10.68
C CYS A 190 -9.94 2.67 -9.25
N THR A 191 -10.18 1.60 -8.52
CA THR A 191 -9.80 1.43 -7.10
C THR A 191 -8.75 0.35 -6.88
N CYS A 192 -8.42 -0.42 -7.92
CA CYS A 192 -7.37 -1.44 -7.89
C CYS A 192 -6.53 -1.43 -9.16
N SER A 193 -5.36 -2.07 -9.12
CA SER A 193 -4.51 -2.30 -10.28
C SER A 193 -4.52 -3.78 -10.67
N ILE A 194 -4.66 -4.07 -11.95
CA ILE A 194 -4.56 -5.45 -12.45
C ILE A 194 -3.12 -5.98 -12.43
N ARG A 195 -2.14 -5.07 -12.38
CA ARG A 195 -0.72 -5.42 -12.25
C ARG A 195 -0.38 -5.81 -10.82
N ASP A 196 -1.08 -5.21 -9.86
CA ASP A 196 -0.88 -5.50 -8.45
C ASP A 196 -2.19 -5.48 -7.65
N ASP A 197 -2.81 -6.66 -7.58
CA ASP A 197 -4.14 -6.86 -7.02
C ASP A 197 -4.12 -7.00 -5.48
N TRP A 198 -4.73 -6.02 -4.81
CA TRP A 198 -4.96 -5.97 -3.37
C TRP A 198 -6.44 -6.11 -2.97
N CYS A 199 -7.30 -6.56 -3.87
CA CYS A 199 -8.70 -6.83 -3.56
C CYS A 199 -8.84 -7.94 -2.51
N THR A 200 -9.87 -7.85 -1.67
CA THR A 200 -10.11 -8.73 -0.51
C THR A 200 -11.47 -9.44 -0.63
N GLY A 201 -11.81 -10.34 0.29
CA GLY A 201 -13.13 -11.00 0.30
C GLY A 201 -13.39 -11.92 -0.90
N GLY A 202 -12.34 -12.54 -1.46
CA GLY A 202 -12.43 -13.41 -2.63
C GLY A 202 -12.68 -12.67 -3.95
N THR A 203 -12.57 -11.35 -3.95
CA THR A 203 -12.61 -10.53 -5.17
C THR A 203 -11.22 -10.38 -5.77
N SER A 204 -11.17 -10.04 -7.04
CA SER A 204 -9.95 -9.71 -7.77
C SER A 204 -10.12 -8.39 -8.50
N CYS A 205 -9.00 -7.77 -8.86
CA CYS A 205 -9.05 -6.58 -9.69
C CYS A 205 -9.49 -6.93 -11.11
N ARG A 206 -10.69 -6.50 -11.49
CA ARG A 206 -11.20 -6.67 -12.85
C ARG A 206 -10.80 -5.48 -13.69
N ASN A 207 -10.15 -5.72 -14.83
CA ASN A 207 -9.96 -4.66 -15.81
C ASN A 207 -11.31 -4.29 -16.38
N THR A 208 -11.80 -3.13 -15.99
CA THR A 208 -13.08 -2.57 -16.45
C THR A 208 -12.87 -1.70 -17.71
N GLY A 209 -11.61 -1.53 -18.14
CA GLY A 209 -11.22 -0.65 -19.24
C GLY A 209 -11.49 0.82 -18.93
N GLN A 210 -11.10 1.69 -19.85
CA GLN A 210 -11.34 3.15 -19.77
C GLN A 210 -12.84 3.54 -19.85
N TYR A 211 -13.71 2.57 -20.15
CA TYR A 211 -15.13 2.82 -20.36
C TYR A 211 -15.93 2.78 -19.05
N GLU A 212 -15.44 2.07 -18.05
CA GLU A 212 -16.16 1.83 -16.80
C GLU A 212 -15.51 2.55 -15.60
N CYS A 213 -14.21 2.89 -15.67
CA CYS A 213 -13.59 3.75 -14.67
C CYS A 213 -12.43 4.59 -15.22
N ASP A 214 -12.17 5.72 -14.56
CA ASP A 214 -11.03 6.58 -14.90
C ASP A 214 -9.76 6.09 -14.19
N ALA A 215 -8.72 5.83 -15.00
CA ALA A 215 -7.43 5.38 -14.51
C ALA A 215 -6.71 6.52 -13.77
N GLN A 216 -6.06 6.18 -12.65
CA GLN A 216 -5.34 7.15 -11.82
C GLN A 216 -4.14 6.49 -11.14
N PRO A 217 -3.05 7.22 -10.86
CA PRO A 217 -1.96 6.71 -10.01
C PRO A 217 -2.43 6.41 -8.57
N GLY A 218 -1.65 5.64 -7.82
CA GLY A 218 -1.89 5.43 -6.38
C GLY A 218 -2.61 4.14 -6.01
N CYS A 219 -2.49 3.09 -6.84
CA CYS A 219 -2.89 1.73 -6.51
C CYS A 219 -1.68 0.80 -6.37
N GLY A 220 -1.91 -0.39 -5.83
CA GLY A 220 -0.85 -1.38 -5.61
C GLY A 220 0.03 -1.08 -4.40
N THR A 221 1.08 -1.87 -4.25
CA THR A 221 2.09 -1.80 -3.21
C THR A 221 2.80 -0.47 -3.30
N LEU A 222 2.81 0.24 -2.17
CA LEU A 222 3.30 1.60 -2.01
C LEU A 222 2.68 2.60 -2.99
N GLY A 223 1.46 2.32 -3.48
CA GLY A 223 0.76 3.19 -4.44
C GLY A 223 1.50 3.36 -5.78
N ALA A 224 2.41 2.45 -6.11
CA ALA A 224 3.34 2.59 -7.23
C ALA A 224 2.69 2.36 -8.61
N TYR A 225 1.50 1.76 -8.66
CA TYR A 225 0.83 1.39 -9.90
C TYR A 225 -0.36 2.29 -10.21
N THR A 226 -0.67 2.41 -11.50
CA THR A 226 -1.94 2.95 -11.96
C THR A 226 -3.09 2.01 -11.56
N CYS A 227 -4.15 2.59 -11.02
CA CYS A 227 -5.45 1.98 -10.85
C CYS A 227 -6.10 1.80 -12.22
N THR A 228 -6.46 0.57 -12.57
CA THR A 228 -6.99 0.20 -13.89
C THR A 228 -8.29 -0.60 -13.81
N GLY A 229 -8.84 -0.78 -12.62
CA GLY A 229 -10.01 -1.63 -12.44
C GLY A 229 -10.73 -1.42 -11.12
N GLN A 230 -11.73 -2.28 -10.90
CA GLN A 230 -12.49 -2.36 -9.66
C GLN A 230 -12.41 -3.76 -9.06
N CYS A 231 -12.43 -3.81 -7.73
CA CYS A 231 -12.56 -5.07 -7.02
C CYS A 231 -13.95 -5.65 -7.24
N GLY A 232 -14.00 -6.85 -7.82
CA GLY A 232 -15.25 -7.57 -8.04
C GLY A 232 -15.03 -9.07 -8.09
N TYR A 233 -16.10 -9.83 -7.94
CA TYR A 233 -16.03 -11.27 -8.12
C TYR A 233 -15.70 -11.57 -9.59
N ASN A 234 -14.70 -12.42 -9.79
CA ASN A 234 -14.48 -13.06 -11.08
C ASN A 234 -15.59 -14.08 -11.29
N LEU A 235 -16.70 -13.66 -11.89
CA LEU A 235 -17.79 -14.56 -12.27
C LEU A 235 -17.32 -15.65 -13.26
N SER A 236 -16.27 -15.38 -14.03
CA SER A 236 -15.61 -16.35 -14.90
C SER A 236 -14.97 -17.52 -14.14
N ALA A 237 -14.47 -17.32 -12.92
CA ALA A 237 -13.98 -18.40 -12.06
C ALA A 237 -15.12 -19.20 -11.40
N GLY A 238 -16.34 -18.65 -11.39
CA GLY A 238 -17.54 -19.29 -10.85
C GLY A 238 -18.20 -20.28 -11.82
N ILE A 239 -18.10 -20.05 -13.13
CA ILE A 239 -18.67 -20.96 -14.14
C ILE A 239 -17.91 -22.31 -14.14
N ASP A 240 -16.58 -22.30 -13.98
CA ASP A 240 -15.80 -23.55 -13.87
C ASP A 240 -16.09 -24.34 -12.58
N ARG A 241 -16.43 -23.67 -11.47
CA ARG A 241 -16.83 -24.37 -10.23
C ARG A 241 -18.22 -24.99 -10.31
N GLN A 242 -19.16 -24.38 -11.03
CA GLN A 242 -20.49 -24.99 -11.23
C GLN A 242 -20.42 -26.20 -12.17
N HIS A 243 -19.54 -26.22 -13.17
CA HIS A 243 -19.28 -27.44 -13.95
C HIS A 243 -18.53 -28.53 -13.16
N ALA A 244 -17.65 -28.18 -12.22
CA ALA A 244 -16.96 -29.19 -11.39
C ALA A 244 -17.89 -29.89 -10.37
N ILE A 245 -18.97 -29.24 -9.94
CA ILE A 245 -19.95 -29.84 -9.01
C ILE A 245 -20.97 -30.72 -9.77
N ALA A 246 -21.26 -30.42 -11.04
CA ALA A 246 -22.16 -31.21 -11.88
C ALA A 246 -21.58 -32.57 -12.35
N ILE A 247 -20.30 -32.88 -12.09
CA ILE A 247 -19.66 -34.16 -12.48
C ILE A 247 -19.62 -35.19 -11.33
N ARG A 248 -20.01 -34.83 -10.10
CA ARG A 248 -19.95 -35.76 -8.94
C ARG A 248 -21.30 -36.26 -8.42
N GLY A 249 -22.39 -35.99 -9.11
CA GLY A 249 -23.69 -36.51 -8.76
C GLY A 249 -24.43 -36.92 -10.01
N ASP A 250 -24.12 -38.09 -10.56
CA ASP A 250 -25.12 -39.02 -11.07
C ASP A 250 -24.43 -40.34 -11.39
N GLY A 251 -24.76 -41.35 -10.59
CA GLY A 251 -24.46 -42.73 -10.89
C GLY A 251 -25.25 -43.15 -12.12
N PHE A 252 -24.62 -43.16 -13.29
CA PHE A 252 -25.11 -43.91 -14.43
C PHE A 252 -24.10 -45.01 -14.78
N SER A 253 -24.41 -46.20 -14.27
CA SER A 253 -23.85 -47.47 -14.69
C SER A 253 -24.31 -47.77 -16.12
N SER A 254 -23.39 -47.86 -17.07
CA SER A 254 -23.47 -48.73 -18.25
C SER A 254 -22.11 -48.73 -18.95
N GLY A 255 -21.55 -49.94 -19.08
CA GLY A 255 -20.18 -50.15 -19.53
C GLY A 255 -19.91 -49.67 -20.96
N SER A 256 -18.69 -49.21 -21.16
CA SER A 256 -18.02 -49.21 -22.46
C SER A 256 -16.52 -49.34 -22.20
N THR A 257 -16.03 -50.55 -22.41
CA THR A 257 -14.62 -50.89 -22.47
C THR A 257 -13.98 -50.10 -23.61
N LEU A 258 -13.02 -49.23 -23.31
CA LEU A 258 -12.12 -48.62 -24.29
C LEU A 258 -10.67 -49.05 -24.00
N PRO A 259 -9.86 -49.26 -25.05
CA PRO A 259 -8.58 -49.94 -24.95
C PRO A 259 -7.48 -49.05 -24.37
N ALA A 260 -6.50 -49.72 -23.74
CA ALA A 260 -5.27 -49.15 -23.22
C ALA A 260 -4.56 -48.30 -24.30
N GLN A 261 -4.33 -47.02 -24.01
CA GLN A 261 -3.40 -46.20 -24.77
C GLN A 261 -2.02 -46.26 -24.12
N GLU A 262 -1.10 -46.71 -24.97
CA GLU A 262 0.33 -46.89 -24.80
C GLU A 262 1.04 -45.56 -24.50
N SER A 263 1.84 -45.56 -23.44
CA SER A 263 2.70 -44.46 -23.02
C SER A 263 3.88 -44.30 -23.99
N ALA A 264 3.92 -43.19 -24.72
CA ALA A 264 5.08 -42.77 -25.50
C ALA A 264 5.92 -41.76 -24.67
N ASP A 265 7.12 -42.20 -24.31
CA ASP A 265 8.19 -41.37 -23.72
C ASP A 265 8.65 -40.26 -24.68
N PRO A 266 8.96 -39.05 -24.20
CA PRO A 266 9.64 -38.04 -24.99
C PRO A 266 11.18 -38.26 -25.01
N PRO A 267 11.86 -38.07 -26.16
CA PRO A 267 13.31 -38.20 -26.24
C PRO A 267 14.05 -37.00 -25.64
N LEU A 268 15.05 -37.31 -24.81
CA LEU A 268 16.10 -36.41 -24.34
C LEU A 268 16.93 -35.87 -25.52
N ALA A 269 16.83 -34.57 -25.81
CA ALA A 269 17.76 -33.88 -26.70
C ALA A 269 18.85 -33.16 -25.88
N ARG A 270 20.06 -33.75 -25.92
CA ARG A 270 21.35 -33.12 -25.59
C ARG A 270 21.84 -32.28 -26.77
N ALA A 271 22.27 -31.05 -26.53
CA ALA A 271 23.33 -30.33 -27.27
C ALA A 271 23.47 -28.91 -26.67
N ALA A 272 24.60 -28.22 -26.64
CA ALA A 272 26.02 -28.52 -26.71
C ALA A 272 26.70 -27.20 -26.30
N ALA A 273 27.75 -27.26 -25.49
CA ALA A 273 28.56 -26.09 -25.14
C ALA A 273 29.33 -25.61 -26.38
N ASN A 274 29.35 -24.30 -26.62
CA ASN A 274 30.22 -23.68 -27.62
C ASN A 274 31.22 -22.78 -26.89
N VAL A 275 32.47 -23.23 -26.82
CA VAL A 275 33.64 -22.47 -26.35
C VAL A 275 34.39 -22.02 -27.60
N GLY A 276 34.36 -20.73 -27.91
CA GLY A 276 35.15 -20.12 -28.97
C GLY A 276 36.35 -19.39 -28.39
N HIS A 277 37.53 -19.99 -28.49
CA HIS A 277 38.83 -19.31 -28.46
C HIS A 277 39.08 -18.68 -29.84
N SER A 278 39.55 -17.43 -29.89
CA SER A 278 40.46 -17.00 -30.96
C SER A 278 41.42 -15.92 -30.47
N VAL A 279 42.68 -16.30 -30.59
CA VAL A 279 43.90 -15.50 -30.61
C VAL A 279 43.96 -14.79 -31.96
N ILE A 280 44.28 -13.49 -31.96
CA ILE A 280 45.39 -12.81 -32.67
C ILE A 280 45.48 -11.42 -32.04
#